data_AF-A0A4S2AFC7-F1
#
_entry.id   AF-A0A4S2AFC7-F1
#
_cell.length_a   1.000
_cell.length_b   1.000
_cell.length_c   1.000
_cell.angle_alpha   90.00
_cell.angle_beta   90.00
_cell.angle_gamma   90.00
#
_symmetry.space_group_name_H-M   'P 1'
#
loop_
_entity.id
_entity.type
_entity.pdbx_description
1 polymer ?
#
loop_
_entity_poly.entity_id
_entity_poly.type
_entity_poly.pdbx_seq_one_letter_code
_entity_poly.pdbx_strand_id
1 'polypeptide(L)'
;MEGTIKVNTAKLRSTAGSFQQTGNALKSTTNQMMNLVNSLTGSVWSGDAANAYTKKFKQLQNDINRMIKMVNEHVTDLNNMAAQYEKAEADNKAAASALSGDVIV
;
A
#
# COMPACT_ATOMS: atom_id res chain seq x y z
N MET A 1 -24.35 -7.20 25.79
CA MET A 1 -24.07 -7.84 24.50
C MET A 1 -22.89 -7.08 23.89
N GLU A 2 -21.65 -7.54 24.11
CA GLU A 2 -20.46 -6.88 23.54
C GLU A 2 -20.39 -7.23 22.04
N GLY A 3 -20.74 -6.28 21.19
CA GLY A 3 -20.49 -6.40 19.75
C GLY A 3 -19.00 -6.22 19.49
N THR A 4 -18.23 -7.32 19.50
CA THR A 4 -16.82 -7.25 19.12
C THR A 4 -16.71 -6.98 17.63
N ILE A 5 -16.03 -5.90 17.23
CA ILE A 5 -15.66 -5.67 15.83
C ILE A 5 -14.91 -6.91 15.32
N LYS A 6 -15.47 -7.61 14.32
CA LYS A 6 -14.80 -8.80 13.71
C LYS A 6 -13.57 -8.43 12.86
N VAL A 7 -13.39 -7.15 12.58
CA VAL A 7 -12.26 -6.59 11.83
C VAL A 7 -11.25 -5.97 12.78
N ASN A 8 -10.05 -6.53 12.80
CA ASN A 8 -8.94 -5.99 13.57
C ASN A 8 -8.30 -4.81 12.82
N THR A 9 -8.61 -3.58 13.21
CA THR A 9 -8.10 -2.36 12.57
C THR A 9 -6.58 -2.23 12.73
N ALA A 10 -6.01 -2.71 13.83
CA ALA A 10 -4.56 -2.78 14.00
C ALA A 10 -3.90 -3.73 12.99
N LYS A 11 -4.57 -4.84 12.63
CA LYS A 11 -4.12 -5.73 11.56
C LYS A 11 -4.15 -5.05 10.19
N LEU A 12 -5.22 -4.29 9.89
CA LEU A 12 -5.30 -3.51 8.65
C LEU A 12 -4.16 -2.49 8.53
N ARG A 13 -3.93 -1.71 9.60
CA ARG A 13 -2.86 -0.69 9.65
C ARG A 13 -1.47 -1.31 9.54
N SER A 14 -1.22 -2.43 10.23
CA SER A 14 0.06 -3.13 10.13
C SER A 14 0.30 -3.71 8.73
N THR A 15 -0.71 -4.32 8.12
CA THR A 15 -0.64 -4.80 6.73
C THR A 15 -0.39 -3.64 5.75
N ALA A 16 -1.06 -2.49 5.93
CA ALA A 16 -0.80 -1.30 5.14
C ALA A 16 0.67 -0.84 5.27
N GLY A 17 1.20 -0.84 6.49
CA GLY A 17 2.62 -0.55 6.74
C GLY A 17 3.56 -1.52 6.00
N SER A 18 3.28 -2.82 6.03
CA SER A 18 4.06 -3.81 5.29
C SER A 18 4.01 -3.60 3.77
N PHE A 19 2.82 -3.33 3.22
CA PHE A 19 2.66 -3.02 1.79
C PHE A 19 3.49 -1.80 1.39
N GLN A 20 3.45 -0.72 2.18
CA GLN A 20 4.23 0.48 1.93
C GLN A 20 5.75 0.19 1.93
N GLN A 21 6.23 -0.60 2.88
CA GLN A 21 7.64 -0.97 2.98
C GLN A 21 8.09 -1.79 1.75
N THR A 22 7.31 -2.80 1.36
CA THR A 22 7.59 -3.60 0.17
C THR A 22 7.56 -2.75 -1.11
N GLY A 23 6.59 -1.83 -1.25
CA GLY A 23 6.52 -0.90 -2.38
C GLY A 23 7.74 0.01 -2.48
N ASN A 24 8.21 0.53 -1.35
CA ASN A 24 9.43 1.34 -1.29
C ASN A 24 10.69 0.54 -1.67
N ALA A 25 10.81 -0.70 -1.18
CA ALA A 25 11.91 -1.59 -1.55
C ALA A 25 11.91 -1.88 -3.06
N LEU A 26 10.75 -2.22 -3.62
CA LEU A 26 10.58 -2.48 -5.06
C LEU A 26 11.00 -1.25 -5.90
N LYS A 27 10.60 -0.05 -5.49
CA LYS A 27 11.00 1.20 -6.15
C LYS A 27 12.52 1.39 -6.12
N SER A 28 13.13 1.19 -4.96
CA SER A 28 14.58 1.36 -4.77
C SER A 28 15.36 0.39 -5.67
N THR A 29 15.03 -0.90 -5.61
CA THR A 29 15.67 -1.94 -6.42
C THR A 29 15.53 -1.66 -7.91
N THR A 30 14.35 -1.23 -8.36
CA THR A 30 14.11 -0.90 -9.78
C THR A 30 14.97 0.27 -10.24
N ASN A 31 15.10 1.31 -9.42
CA ASN A 31 15.98 2.44 -9.72
C ASN A 31 17.45 2.03 -9.79
N GLN A 32 17.91 1.18 -8.87
CA GLN A 32 19.27 0.64 -8.89
C GLN A 32 19.54 -0.16 -10.17
N MET A 33 18.61 -1.02 -10.57
CA MET A 33 18.73 -1.78 -11.81
C MET A 33 18.76 -0.87 -13.05
N MET A 34 17.89 0.14 -13.11
CA MET A 34 17.88 1.11 -14.21
C MET A 34 19.21 1.88 -14.30
N ASN A 35 19.77 2.29 -13.18
CA ASN A 35 21.07 2.96 -13.15
C ASN A 35 22.18 2.06 -13.68
N LEU A 36 22.17 0.77 -13.31
CA LEU A 36 23.13 -0.21 -13.81
C LEU A 36 22.99 -0.44 -15.32
N VAL A 37 21.76 -0.59 -15.82
CA VAL A 37 21.53 -0.79 -17.27
C VAL A 37 21.97 0.44 -18.06
N ASN A 38 21.66 1.64 -17.57
CA ASN A 38 22.04 2.89 -18.22
C ASN A 38 23.56 3.12 -18.19
N SER A 39 24.28 2.69 -17.15
CA SER A 39 25.74 2.86 -17.08
C SER A 39 26.50 1.91 -18.01
N LEU A 40 25.96 0.71 -18.25
CA LEU A 40 26.53 -0.26 -19.18
C LEU A 40 26.25 0.11 -20.64
N THR A 41 25.05 0.64 -20.91
CA THR A 41 24.60 0.92 -22.27
C THR A 41 25.20 2.21 -22.81
N GLY A 42 25.75 2.17 -24.03
CA GLY A 42 26.31 3.34 -24.74
C GLY A 42 27.82 3.47 -24.60
N SER A 43 28.38 3.20 -23.41
CA SER A 43 29.83 3.28 -23.17
C SER A 43 30.52 1.92 -23.25
N VAL A 44 29.94 0.88 -22.64
CA VAL A 44 30.53 -0.47 -22.55
C VAL A 44 29.87 -1.44 -23.51
N TRP A 45 28.54 -1.31 -23.68
CA TRP A 45 27.74 -2.17 -24.54
C TRP A 45 26.84 -1.34 -25.45
N SER A 46 26.98 -1.51 -26.77
CA SER A 46 26.28 -0.73 -27.78
C SER A 46 25.79 -1.63 -28.93
N GLY A 47 24.98 -1.04 -29.83
CA GLY A 47 24.34 -1.75 -30.95
C GLY A 47 22.90 -2.19 -30.66
N ASP A 48 22.31 -2.90 -31.62
CA ASP A 48 20.88 -3.21 -31.62
C ASP A 48 20.44 -4.06 -30.42
N ALA A 49 21.29 -4.99 -29.98
CA ALA A 49 21.04 -5.81 -28.80
C ALA A 49 20.95 -4.97 -27.52
N ALA A 50 21.87 -4.01 -27.34
CA ALA A 50 21.89 -3.11 -26.19
C ALA A 50 20.66 -2.18 -26.17
N ASN A 51 20.27 -1.69 -27.35
CA ASN A 51 19.06 -0.89 -27.53
C ASN A 51 17.79 -1.69 -27.20
N ALA A 52 17.70 -2.93 -27.68
CA ALA A 52 16.56 -3.82 -27.42
C ALA A 52 16.43 -4.14 -25.92
N TYR A 53 17.54 -4.45 -25.25
CA TYR A 53 17.56 -4.74 -23.82
C TYR A 53 17.16 -3.52 -22.99
N THR A 54 17.73 -2.36 -23.28
CA THR A 54 17.37 -1.09 -22.61
C THR A 54 15.89 -0.75 -22.79
N LYS A 55 15.33 -0.99 -23.97
CA LYS A 55 13.89 -0.81 -24.23
C LYS A 55 13.04 -1.73 -23.35
N LYS A 56 13.40 -3.00 -23.22
CA LYS A 56 12.70 -3.96 -22.34
C LYS A 56 12.79 -3.54 -20.87
N PHE A 57 13.94 -3.05 -20.43
CA PHE A 57 14.11 -2.58 -19.05
C PHE A 57 13.26 -1.33 -18.73
N LYS A 58 13.15 -0.39 -19.68
CA LYS A 58 12.24 0.76 -19.56
C LYS A 58 10.77 0.34 -19.50
N GLN A 59 10.37 -0.68 -20.26
CA GLN A 59 9.02 -1.25 -20.17
C GLN A 59 8.77 -1.85 -18.78
N LEU A 60 9.70 -2.64 -18.27
CA LEU A 60 9.62 -3.20 -16.91
C LEU A 60 9.53 -2.09 -15.84
N GLN A 61 10.32 -1.01 -15.97
CA GLN A 61 10.24 0.13 -15.07
C GLN A 61 8.83 0.75 -15.05
N ASN A 62 8.19 0.88 -16.21
CA ASN A 62 6.83 1.41 -16.30
C ASN A 62 5.82 0.51 -15.59
N ASP A 63 5.92 -0.81 -15.78
CA ASP A 63 5.04 -1.78 -15.13
C ASP A 63 5.21 -1.77 -13.60
N ILE A 64 6.46 -1.69 -13.12
CA ILE A 64 6.75 -1.57 -11.69
C ILE A 64 6.23 -0.25 -11.12
N ASN A 65 6.39 0.87 -11.85
CA ASN A 65 5.81 2.15 -11.43
C ASN A 65 4.28 2.07 -11.29
N ARG A 66 3.60 1.33 -12.16
CA ARG A 66 2.17 1.06 -12.03
C ARG A 66 1.86 0.20 -10.82
N MET A 67 2.65 -0.83 -10.55
CA MET A 67 2.53 -1.67 -9.36
C MET A 67 2.68 -0.85 -8.06
N ILE A 68 3.65 0.05 -8.00
CA ILE A 68 3.85 0.95 -6.85
C ILE A 68 2.62 1.85 -6.62
N LYS A 69 1.99 2.35 -7.69
CA LYS A 69 0.74 3.12 -7.57
C LYS A 69 -0.37 2.29 -6.94
N MET A 70 -0.57 1.05 -7.41
CA MET A 70 -1.57 0.14 -6.83
C MET A 70 -1.27 -0.21 -5.37
N VAL A 71 0.01 -0.39 -5.01
CA VAL A 71 0.42 -0.58 -3.61
C VAL A 71 0.02 0.62 -2.76
N ASN A 72 0.32 1.84 -3.19
CA ASN A 72 -0.03 3.05 -2.44
C ASN A 72 -1.55 3.25 -2.31
N GLU A 73 -2.31 2.88 -3.35
CA GLU A 73 -3.78 2.86 -3.31
C GLU A 73 -4.28 1.89 -2.24
N HIS A 74 -3.83 0.63 -2.26
CA HIS A 74 -4.20 -0.34 -1.23
C HIS A 74 -3.79 0.05 0.18
N VAL A 75 -2.64 0.72 0.36
CA VAL A 75 -2.24 1.29 1.64
C VAL A 75 -3.26 2.34 2.11
N THR A 76 -3.72 3.20 1.20
CA THR A 76 -4.73 4.21 1.49
C THR A 76 -6.06 3.56 1.86
N ASP A 77 -6.50 2.57 1.08
CA ASP A 77 -7.75 1.84 1.30
C ASP A 77 -7.78 1.13 2.66
N LEU A 78 -6.70 0.42 3.02
CA LEU A 78 -6.60 -0.27 4.30
C LEU A 78 -6.65 0.70 5.49
N ASN A 79 -5.99 1.86 5.38
CA ASN A 79 -6.04 2.90 6.42
C ASN A 79 -7.43 3.55 6.52
N ASN A 80 -8.08 3.81 5.38
CA ASN A 80 -9.43 4.35 5.35
C ASN A 80 -10.43 3.38 5.96
N MET A 81 -10.33 2.09 5.63
CA MET A 81 -11.18 1.04 6.19
C MET A 81 -10.99 0.93 7.71
N ALA A 82 -9.75 0.95 8.19
CA ALA A 82 -9.46 0.98 9.63
C ALA A 82 -10.12 2.17 10.34
N ALA A 83 -10.00 3.38 9.77
CA ALA A 83 -10.61 4.58 10.33
C ALA A 83 -12.15 4.53 10.35
N GLN A 84 -12.77 3.97 9.31
CA GLN A 84 -14.23 3.80 9.26
C GLN A 84 -14.74 2.83 10.32
N TYR A 85 -14.05 1.70 10.54
CA TYR A 85 -14.40 0.76 11.61
C TYR A 85 -14.23 1.38 13.00
N GLU A 86 -13.13 2.09 13.25
CA GLU A 86 -12.89 2.80 14.51
C GLU A 86 -13.99 3.84 14.78
N LYS A 87 -14.40 4.59 13.75
CA LYS A 87 -15.49 5.56 13.85
C LYS A 87 -16.84 4.91 14.16
N ALA A 88 -17.20 3.86 13.42
CA ALA A 88 -18.47 3.17 13.61
C ALA A 88 -18.60 2.60 15.04
N GLU A 89 -17.52 2.08 15.59
CA GLU A 89 -17.50 1.59 16.97
C GLU A 89 -17.68 2.73 17.99
N ALA A 90 -17.00 3.86 17.80
CA ALA A 90 -17.15 5.01 18.67
C ALA A 90 -18.59 5.55 18.64
N ASP A 91 -19.19 5.65 17.45
CA ASP A 91 -20.57 6.10 17.26
C ASP A 91 -21.55 5.12 17.94
N ASN A 92 -21.34 3.81 17.81
CA ASN A 92 -22.15 2.78 18.49
C ASN A 92 -22.03 2.86 20.01
N LYS A 93 -20.82 3.06 20.55
CA LYS A 93 -20.60 3.24 22.00
C LYS A 93 -21.29 4.49 22.52
N ALA A 94 -21.22 5.60 21.78
CA ALA A 94 -21.88 6.84 22.16
C ALA A 94 -23.42 6.66 22.17
N ALA A 95 -23.97 6.01 21.14
CA ALA A 95 -25.40 5.71 21.08
C ALA A 95 -25.84 4.78 22.23
N ALA A 96 -25.07 3.75 22.55
CA ALA A 96 -25.37 2.84 23.66
C ALA A 96 -25.33 3.54 25.01
N SER A 97 -24.34 4.40 25.26
CA SER A 97 -24.24 5.19 26.51
C SER A 97 -25.37 6.21 26.67
N ALA A 98 -26.01 6.62 25.57
CA ALA A 98 -27.15 7.55 25.60
C ALA A 98 -28.49 6.85 25.93
N LEU A 99 -28.54 5.52 25.92
CA LEU A 99 -29.73 4.77 26.31
C LEU A 99 -29.90 4.81 27.83
N SER A 100 -31.11 5.16 28.30
CA SER A 100 -31.41 5.15 29.74
C SER A 100 -31.38 3.71 30.26
N GLY A 101 -30.53 3.45 31.26
CA GLY A 101 -30.33 2.11 31.83
C GLY A 101 -31.48 1.63 32.72
N ASP A 102 -32.21 2.57 33.33
CA ASP A 102 -33.46 2.32 34.05
C ASP A 102 -34.55 3.26 33.50
N VAL A 103 -35.64 2.67 33.03
CA VAL A 103 -36.81 3.37 32.48
C VAL A 103 -38.06 3.17 33.35
N ILE A 104 -37.96 2.42 34.44
CA ILE A 104 -39.05 2.22 35.41
C ILE A 104 -38.47 2.49 36.81
N VAL A 105 -39.05 3.44 37.55
CA VAL A 105 -38.75 3.79 38.96
C VAL A 105 -39.99 3.55 39.78
#